data_AF-A0A7S0FMI2-F1
#
_entry.id   AF-A0A7S0FMI2-F1
#
_cell.length_a   1.000
_cell.length_b   1.000
_cell.length_c   1.000
_cell.angle_alpha   90.00
_cell.angle_beta   90.00
_cell.angle_gamma   90.00
#
_symmetry.space_group_name_H-M   'P 1'
#
loop_
_entity.id
_entity.type
_entity.pdbx_description
1 polymer ?
#
loop_
_entity_poly.entity_id
_entity_poly.type
_entity_poly.pdbx_seq_one_letter_code
_entity_poly.pdbx_strand_id
1 'polypeptide(L)'
;GAAASCAPELSDWLTCRPQDDRRFVDAAFPPSAASLGTPRPGRRFLPAERLARARWLRLPELLRMNGWVSEGELTGKPRLDWGEAIGPGDLAQGWLGNCWLIASIAALAEFPAAVQQLFVEADAAAGRYFVRLYDMGKASWEHVEIDDHIPCTHEADWSGVAHTVDASGARVYRYEDVYNAQGLLKVPGVWTPLFGRPKGNKIWALLLEKAVAKFVGSYALLAGGAEPYALTAFTGFPLVYCFLRPAGDDEETWAALGYWEWRGAQYMGREATGHCYTNVPDAPASLPDSQMWAKLVEYDARNFLMTASITKYRQPESARGFFRDDGLVLGHAYSLLSGRCAVDRRGETVRLVMLRNPHGQSSSTVDGVYASQWNGAWSNSSELWGAHPEVALQVGYTPSDDGIFWMSWEDFQRIFDKICVLAKNMRDLRAVAAGPGHRQAAAEDICLGLARMADAKMREDLRQLSLTFDPFASIPEFLDDGTLETRLLWEATKPGRVQAFLDVNRSSGNDAGYKLLLGKVAELGLSRALGKDGWVRRPTLVPAAGVAAN
;
A
#
# COMPACT_ATOMS: atom_id res chain seq x y z
N GLY A 1 39.90 18.55 -48.20
CA GLY A 1 39.85 17.86 -46.90
C GLY A 1 38.99 18.66 -45.97
N ALA A 2 37.82 18.11 -45.63
CA ALA A 2 37.05 18.41 -44.42
C ALA A 2 35.90 17.38 -44.41
N ALA A 3 35.88 16.54 -43.38
CA ALA A 3 34.95 15.43 -43.22
C ALA A 3 33.53 15.96 -42.99
N ALA A 4 32.59 15.53 -43.82
CA ALA A 4 31.17 15.58 -43.50
C ALA A 4 30.88 14.37 -42.59
N SER A 5 30.74 14.61 -41.29
CA SER A 5 30.18 13.61 -40.37
C SER A 5 28.68 13.55 -40.59
N CYS A 6 28.21 12.56 -41.34
CA CYS A 6 26.81 12.17 -41.38
C CYS A 6 26.34 11.83 -39.95
N ALA A 7 25.32 12.54 -39.48
CA ALA A 7 24.49 12.06 -38.37
C ALA A 7 23.80 10.76 -38.82
N PRO A 8 23.69 9.73 -37.96
CA PRO A 8 22.99 8.51 -38.33
C PRO A 8 21.49 8.81 -38.48
N GLU A 9 20.92 8.48 -39.63
CA GLU A 9 19.48 8.60 -39.87
C GLU A 9 18.70 7.66 -38.94
N LEU A 10 17.56 8.14 -38.43
CA LEU A 10 16.63 7.41 -37.56
C LEU A 10 16.13 6.06 -38.13
N SER A 11 16.33 5.80 -39.42
CA SER A 11 15.95 4.59 -40.15
C SER A 11 16.84 3.37 -39.84
N ASP A 12 18.12 3.58 -39.48
CA ASP A 12 19.06 2.46 -39.27
C ASP A 12 18.83 1.73 -37.93
N TRP A 13 18.26 2.42 -36.93
CA TRP A 13 17.95 1.84 -35.61
C TRP A 13 16.66 1.01 -35.60
N LEU A 14 15.73 1.28 -36.53
CA LEU A 14 14.49 0.52 -36.70
C LEU A 14 14.71 -0.89 -37.27
N THR A 15 15.92 -1.21 -37.72
CA THR A 15 16.29 -2.52 -38.28
C THR A 15 17.31 -3.28 -37.44
N CYS A 16 17.56 -2.85 -36.19
CA CYS A 16 18.24 -3.69 -35.21
C CYS A 16 17.42 -4.97 -34.99
N ARG A 17 17.72 -5.99 -35.80
CA ARG A 17 17.44 -7.38 -35.48
C ARG A 17 17.98 -7.60 -34.06
N PRO A 18 17.25 -8.32 -33.18
CA PRO A 18 17.75 -8.62 -31.86
C PRO A 18 19.16 -9.21 -32.04
N GLN A 19 20.18 -8.48 -31.60
CA GLN A 19 21.49 -9.08 -31.41
C GLN A 19 21.24 -10.28 -30.50
N ASP A 20 21.69 -11.44 -30.93
CA ASP A 20 21.57 -12.70 -30.19
C ASP A 20 22.42 -12.59 -28.91
N ASP A 21 21.91 -11.84 -27.93
CA ASP A 21 22.60 -11.46 -26.69
C ASP A 21 22.63 -12.63 -25.68
N ARG A 22 22.15 -13.82 -26.07
CA ARG A 22 22.05 -15.03 -25.22
C ARG A 22 21.36 -14.82 -23.84
N ARG A 23 20.72 -13.67 -23.62
CA ARG A 23 20.01 -13.34 -22.37
C ARG A 23 18.73 -14.14 -22.25
N PHE A 24 18.34 -14.41 -21.01
CA PHE A 24 17.14 -15.16 -20.67
C PHE A 24 15.90 -14.52 -21.29
N VAL A 25 15.04 -15.33 -21.92
CA VAL A 25 13.72 -14.93 -22.39
C VAL A 25 12.71 -15.87 -21.76
N ASP A 26 11.72 -15.29 -21.10
CA ASP A 26 10.71 -16.08 -20.39
C ASP A 26 9.69 -16.66 -21.37
N ALA A 27 9.84 -17.95 -21.69
CA ALA A 27 8.93 -18.64 -22.61
C ALA A 27 7.48 -18.76 -22.05
N ALA A 28 7.30 -18.73 -20.73
CA ALA A 28 5.98 -18.79 -20.10
C ALA A 28 5.30 -17.41 -20.02
N PHE A 29 6.06 -16.32 -20.18
CA PHE A 29 5.55 -14.96 -20.22
C PHE A 29 6.29 -14.15 -21.30
N PRO A 30 6.14 -14.51 -22.59
CA PRO A 30 6.96 -13.99 -23.66
C PRO A 30 6.72 -12.50 -23.91
N PRO A 31 7.71 -11.73 -24.42
CA PRO A 31 7.56 -10.33 -24.77
C PRO A 31 6.69 -10.14 -26.03
N SER A 32 5.39 -10.43 -25.91
CA SER A 32 4.42 -10.44 -27.00
C SER A 32 3.01 -10.08 -26.51
N ALA A 33 2.05 -10.02 -27.43
CA ALA A 33 0.65 -9.78 -27.10
C ALA A 33 0.06 -10.81 -26.12
N ALA A 34 0.59 -12.04 -26.06
CA ALA A 34 0.13 -13.07 -25.13
C ALA A 34 0.27 -12.64 -23.66
N SER A 35 1.37 -11.98 -23.31
CA SER A 35 1.63 -11.50 -21.94
C SER A 35 0.90 -10.20 -21.61
N LEU A 36 0.51 -9.42 -22.63
CA LEU A 36 -0.40 -8.30 -22.45
C LEU A 36 -1.80 -8.81 -22.08
N GLY A 37 -2.26 -9.86 -22.76
CA GLY A 37 -3.51 -10.56 -22.47
C GLY A 37 -4.77 -9.79 -22.84
N THR A 38 -5.92 -10.32 -22.41
CA THR A 38 -7.25 -9.77 -22.68
C THR A 38 -7.90 -9.35 -21.36
N PRO A 39 -8.46 -8.13 -21.25
CA PRO A 39 -9.07 -7.69 -20.00
C PRO A 39 -10.35 -8.47 -19.71
N ARG A 40 -10.71 -8.57 -18.43
CA ARG A 40 -12.00 -9.13 -18.02
C ARG A 40 -13.16 -8.30 -18.60
N PRO A 41 -14.34 -8.90 -18.86
CA PRO A 41 -15.51 -8.18 -19.33
C PRO A 41 -15.80 -6.93 -18.48
N GLY A 42 -16.06 -5.80 -19.14
CA GLY A 42 -16.35 -4.52 -18.48
C GLY A 42 -15.13 -3.80 -17.89
N ARG A 43 -13.91 -4.34 -18.01
CA ARG A 43 -12.68 -3.65 -17.59
C ARG A 43 -12.05 -2.91 -18.75
N ARG A 44 -11.65 -1.66 -18.50
CA ARG A 44 -10.87 -0.86 -19.45
C ARG A 44 -9.44 -1.39 -19.51
N PHE A 45 -8.88 -1.38 -20.70
CA PHE A 45 -7.48 -1.66 -20.98
C PHE A 45 -6.96 -0.60 -21.97
N LEU A 46 -5.77 -0.82 -22.51
CA LEU A 46 -5.15 0.10 -23.48
C LEU A 46 -5.91 0.11 -24.82
N PRO A 47 -6.03 1.27 -25.48
CA PRO A 47 -6.56 1.37 -26.84
C PRO A 47 -5.72 0.55 -27.84
N ALA A 48 -6.38 0.02 -28.87
CA ALA A 48 -5.75 -0.81 -29.90
C ALA A 48 -4.56 -0.12 -30.59
N GLU A 49 -4.65 1.18 -30.84
CA GLU A 49 -3.59 1.98 -31.46
C GLU A 49 -2.32 2.03 -30.60
N ARG A 50 -2.49 2.18 -29.28
CA ARG A 50 -1.38 2.21 -28.32
C ARG A 50 -0.74 0.83 -28.21
N LEU A 51 -1.54 -0.24 -28.23
CA LEU A 51 -1.05 -1.63 -28.28
C LEU A 51 -0.29 -1.93 -29.57
N ALA A 52 -0.73 -1.44 -30.73
CA ALA A 52 -0.03 -1.63 -32.00
C ALA A 52 1.35 -0.95 -32.04
N ARG A 53 1.50 0.16 -31.30
CA ARG A 53 2.75 0.90 -31.13
C ARG A 53 3.67 0.33 -30.06
N ALA A 54 3.18 -0.61 -29.23
CA ALA A 54 3.97 -1.20 -28.16
C ALA A 54 5.21 -1.93 -28.69
N ARG A 55 6.35 -1.75 -28.03
CA ARG A 55 7.60 -2.47 -28.26
C ARG A 55 8.13 -2.97 -26.93
N TRP A 56 8.66 -4.18 -26.90
CA TRP A 56 9.26 -4.74 -25.70
C TRP A 56 10.75 -4.43 -25.70
N LEU A 57 11.20 -3.63 -24.73
CA LEU A 57 12.60 -3.24 -24.58
C LEU A 57 13.19 -3.92 -23.35
N ARG A 58 14.46 -4.32 -23.43
CA ARG A 58 15.21 -4.79 -22.25
C ARG A 58 15.45 -3.61 -21.30
N LEU A 59 15.41 -3.85 -19.98
CA LEU A 59 15.65 -2.80 -18.99
C LEU A 59 16.93 -1.99 -19.23
N PRO A 60 18.13 -2.59 -19.48
CA PRO A 60 19.33 -1.81 -19.75
C PRO A 60 19.24 -0.91 -20.99
N GLU A 61 18.47 -1.33 -21.99
CA GLU A 61 18.22 -0.52 -23.18
C GLU A 61 17.28 0.64 -22.88
N LEU A 62 16.17 0.38 -22.18
CA LEU A 62 15.24 1.41 -21.73
C LEU A 62 15.93 2.49 -20.87
N LEU A 63 16.73 2.06 -19.89
CA LEU A 63 17.45 2.98 -19.00
C LEU A 63 18.42 3.88 -19.78
N ARG A 64 19.19 3.31 -20.71
CA ARG A 64 20.13 4.02 -21.57
C ARG A 64 19.44 4.97 -22.53
N MET A 65 18.37 4.53 -23.21
CA MET A 65 17.63 5.35 -24.17
C MET A 65 16.95 6.56 -23.51
N ASN A 66 16.55 6.44 -22.24
CA ASN A 66 15.97 7.53 -21.47
C ASN A 66 17.01 8.35 -20.68
N GLY A 67 18.30 8.02 -20.77
CA GLY A 67 19.36 8.70 -20.01
C GLY A 67 19.22 8.58 -18.49
N TRP A 68 18.53 7.56 -17.99
CA TRP A 68 18.32 7.34 -16.54
C TRP A 68 19.53 6.74 -15.83
N VAL A 69 20.55 6.36 -16.59
CA VAL A 69 21.83 5.83 -16.12
C VAL A 69 22.94 6.32 -17.04
N SER A 70 24.14 6.49 -16.48
CA SER A 70 25.34 6.77 -17.28
C SER A 70 25.87 5.50 -17.96
N GLU A 71 26.59 5.63 -19.08
CA GLU A 71 27.05 4.48 -19.89
C GLU A 71 27.87 3.44 -19.10
N GLY A 72 28.51 3.82 -17.99
CA GLY A 72 29.28 2.92 -17.12
C GLY A 72 28.50 2.19 -16.03
N GLU A 73 27.27 2.59 -15.71
CA GLU A 73 26.49 2.03 -14.58
C GLU A 73 25.78 0.71 -14.92
N LEU A 74 25.54 0.45 -16.21
CA LEU A 74 24.84 -0.76 -16.69
C LEU A 74 25.77 -1.98 -16.82
N THR A 75 27.09 -1.77 -16.86
CA THR A 75 28.06 -2.84 -17.11
C THR A 75 28.56 -3.45 -15.80
N GLY A 76 28.32 -4.74 -15.58
CA GLY A 76 29.06 -5.55 -14.60
C GLY A 76 28.48 -5.65 -13.18
N LYS A 77 27.26 -5.17 -12.90
CA LYS A 77 26.58 -5.46 -11.62
C LYS A 77 25.69 -6.69 -11.75
N PRO A 78 26.03 -7.84 -11.13
CA PRO A 78 25.21 -9.06 -11.21
C PRO A 78 23.93 -8.99 -10.38
N ARG A 79 23.77 -7.97 -9.51
CA ARG A 79 22.63 -7.82 -8.59
C ARG A 79 21.68 -6.73 -9.07
N LEU A 80 20.40 -6.85 -8.67
CA LEU A 80 19.42 -5.79 -8.82
C LEU A 80 19.94 -4.51 -8.15
N ASP A 81 20.16 -3.46 -8.94
CA ASP A 81 20.51 -2.14 -8.41
C ASP A 81 19.24 -1.52 -7.84
N TRP A 82 19.20 -1.36 -6.52
CA TRP A 82 18.07 -0.76 -5.82
C TRP A 82 18.04 0.78 -6.02
N GLY A 83 19.11 1.36 -6.57
CA GLY A 83 19.28 2.81 -6.72
C GLY A 83 19.44 3.50 -5.36
N GLU A 84 18.80 4.66 -5.19
CA GLU A 84 18.54 5.28 -3.87
C GLU A 84 17.71 4.33 -2.98
N ALA A 85 17.49 4.68 -1.70
CA ALA A 85 16.64 3.88 -0.82
C ALA A 85 15.26 3.61 -1.46
N ILE A 86 14.77 2.36 -1.35
CA ILE A 86 13.41 1.98 -1.78
C ILE A 86 12.41 2.91 -1.09
N GLY A 87 11.51 3.48 -1.88
CA GLY A 87 10.53 4.44 -1.38
C GLY A 87 9.13 4.22 -1.95
N PRO A 88 8.07 4.65 -1.23
CA PRO A 88 6.69 4.60 -1.71
C PRO A 88 6.50 5.31 -3.06
N GLY A 89 7.31 6.34 -3.33
CA GLY A 89 7.30 7.14 -4.57
C GLY A 89 7.95 6.50 -5.80
N ASP A 90 8.51 5.29 -5.69
CA ASP A 90 9.33 4.67 -6.75
C ASP A 90 8.54 4.22 -7.98
N LEU A 91 7.21 4.06 -7.87
CA LEU A 91 6.32 3.61 -8.95
C LEU A 91 5.04 4.44 -9.01
N ALA A 92 4.81 5.08 -10.15
CA ALA A 92 3.54 5.70 -10.48
C ALA A 92 2.72 4.80 -11.40
N GLN A 93 1.41 4.84 -11.28
CA GLN A 93 0.50 4.14 -12.16
C GLN A 93 0.48 4.82 -13.54
N GLY A 94 0.41 4.01 -14.60
CA GLY A 94 0.09 4.48 -15.95
C GLY A 94 -1.37 4.22 -16.29
N TRP A 95 -1.60 3.66 -17.48
CA TRP A 95 -2.93 3.56 -18.09
C TRP A 95 -3.83 2.46 -17.54
N LEU A 96 -3.23 1.48 -16.88
CA LEU A 96 -3.94 0.31 -16.40
C LEU A 96 -4.71 0.62 -15.12
N GLY A 97 -5.91 0.08 -14.99
CA GLY A 97 -6.72 0.18 -13.77
C GLY A 97 -6.20 -0.71 -12.63
N ASN A 98 -4.90 -0.65 -12.32
CA ASN A 98 -4.23 -1.45 -11.30
C ASN A 98 -3.80 -0.63 -10.07
N CYS A 99 -4.50 0.47 -9.78
CA CYS A 99 -4.26 1.33 -8.61
C CYS A 99 -4.12 0.55 -7.29
N TRP A 100 -4.94 -0.48 -7.11
CA TRP A 100 -4.90 -1.40 -5.95
C TRP A 100 -3.54 -2.05 -5.76
N LEU A 101 -2.87 -2.43 -6.85
CA LEU A 101 -1.56 -3.03 -6.85
C LEU A 101 -0.48 -1.99 -6.54
N ILE A 102 -0.51 -0.86 -7.26
CA ILE A 102 0.49 0.21 -7.11
C ILE A 102 0.42 0.83 -5.70
N ALA A 103 -0.78 1.02 -5.14
CA ALA A 103 -0.97 1.47 -3.76
C ALA A 103 -0.39 0.46 -2.74
N SER A 104 -0.54 -0.84 -2.99
CA SER A 104 -0.01 -1.89 -2.12
C SER A 104 1.51 -2.04 -2.23
N ILE A 105 2.08 -1.86 -3.43
CA ILE A 105 3.54 -1.81 -3.65
C ILE A 105 4.13 -0.62 -2.89
N ALA A 106 3.47 0.54 -2.95
CA ALA A 106 3.94 1.74 -2.26
C ALA A 106 3.86 1.61 -0.73
N ALA A 107 2.79 1.01 -0.17
CA ALA A 107 2.72 0.68 1.25
C ALA A 107 3.82 -0.32 1.65
N LEU A 108 4.06 -1.37 0.84
CA LEU A 108 5.15 -2.32 1.08
C LEU A 108 6.53 -1.64 1.08
N ALA A 109 6.72 -0.63 0.22
CA ALA A 109 7.97 0.09 0.07
C ALA A 109 8.34 0.97 1.28
N GLU A 110 7.42 1.20 2.23
CA GLU A 110 7.76 1.76 3.56
C GLU A 110 8.73 0.82 4.34
N PHE A 111 8.77 -0.45 3.94
CA PHE A 111 9.61 -1.48 4.52
C PHE A 111 10.54 -2.07 3.45
N PRO A 112 11.66 -1.39 3.11
CA PRO A 112 12.59 -1.82 2.07
C PRO A 112 13.00 -3.30 2.13
N ALA A 113 13.23 -3.84 3.34
CA ALA A 113 13.55 -5.24 3.55
C ALA A 113 12.44 -6.20 3.09
N ALA A 114 11.17 -5.80 3.22
CA ALA A 114 10.03 -6.59 2.75
C ALA A 114 10.02 -6.69 1.22
N VAL A 115 10.28 -5.59 0.53
CA VAL A 115 10.44 -5.56 -0.94
C VAL A 115 11.63 -6.43 -1.34
N GLN A 116 12.78 -6.26 -0.70
CA GLN A 116 14.00 -7.01 -1.00
C GLN A 116 13.81 -8.52 -0.86
N GLN A 117 13.08 -8.97 0.15
CA GLN A 117 12.77 -10.39 0.36
C GLN A 117 11.88 -11.01 -0.73
N LEU A 118 11.15 -10.19 -1.50
CA LEU A 118 10.43 -10.70 -2.67
C LEU A 118 11.39 -11.11 -3.79
N PHE A 119 12.55 -10.47 -3.91
CA PHE A 119 13.52 -10.77 -4.96
C PHE A 119 14.54 -11.79 -4.44
N VAL A 120 14.23 -13.08 -4.66
CA VAL A 120 15.03 -14.20 -4.12
C VAL A 120 16.35 -14.36 -4.85
N GLU A 121 16.34 -14.17 -6.17
CA GLU A 121 17.52 -14.27 -7.02
C GLU A 121 17.40 -13.25 -8.17
N ALA A 122 18.52 -12.65 -8.53
CA ALA A 122 18.63 -11.76 -9.68
C ALA A 122 19.99 -11.99 -10.34
N ASP A 123 19.95 -12.32 -11.63
CA ASP A 123 21.09 -12.27 -12.54
C ASP A 123 20.80 -11.18 -13.58
N ALA A 124 21.16 -9.95 -13.21
CA ALA A 124 20.91 -8.78 -14.06
C ALA A 124 21.69 -8.84 -15.38
N ALA A 125 22.83 -9.55 -15.41
CA ALA A 125 23.62 -9.74 -16.63
C ALA A 125 22.91 -10.69 -17.62
N ALA A 126 22.33 -11.78 -17.11
CA ALA A 126 21.49 -12.67 -17.91
C ALA A 126 20.09 -12.11 -18.18
N GLY A 127 19.69 -11.02 -17.51
CA GLY A 127 18.33 -10.46 -17.60
C GLY A 127 17.28 -11.38 -16.99
N ARG A 128 17.62 -12.09 -15.90
CA ARG A 128 16.79 -13.13 -15.26
C ARG A 128 16.57 -12.80 -13.78
N TYR A 129 15.31 -12.86 -13.34
CA TYR A 129 14.93 -12.49 -11.97
C TYR A 129 13.92 -13.49 -11.42
N PHE A 130 14.01 -13.78 -10.13
CA PHE A 130 13.04 -14.60 -9.40
C PHE A 130 12.37 -13.78 -8.32
N VAL A 131 11.07 -13.57 -8.48
CA VAL A 131 10.23 -12.88 -7.49
C VAL A 131 9.35 -13.91 -6.79
N ARG A 132 9.44 -14.04 -5.47
CA ARG A 132 8.52 -14.89 -4.71
C ARG A 132 7.19 -14.17 -4.45
N LEU A 133 6.09 -14.81 -4.78
CA LEU A 133 4.74 -14.36 -4.48
C LEU A 133 3.98 -15.50 -3.81
N TYR A 134 3.17 -15.18 -2.82
CA TYR A 134 2.40 -16.19 -2.09
C TYR A 134 1.09 -16.49 -2.81
N ASP A 135 0.90 -17.75 -3.19
CA ASP A 135 -0.39 -18.23 -3.68
C ASP A 135 -1.24 -18.70 -2.49
N MET A 136 -2.26 -17.90 -2.17
CA MET A 136 -3.22 -18.21 -1.11
C MET A 136 -4.03 -19.49 -1.38
N GLY A 137 -4.33 -19.81 -2.64
CA GLY A 137 -5.05 -21.02 -3.03
C GLY A 137 -4.19 -22.29 -2.88
N LYS A 138 -2.88 -22.19 -3.11
CA LYS A 138 -1.92 -23.30 -2.87
C LYS A 138 -1.34 -23.29 -1.46
N ALA A 139 -1.53 -22.20 -0.73
CA ALA A 139 -0.90 -21.91 0.56
C ALA A 139 0.63 -22.11 0.53
N SER A 140 1.30 -21.58 -0.50
CA SER A 140 2.74 -21.72 -0.69
C SER A 140 3.34 -20.53 -1.41
N TRP A 141 4.61 -20.25 -1.14
CA TRP A 141 5.41 -19.31 -1.93
C TRP A 141 5.73 -19.91 -3.30
N GLU A 142 5.44 -19.16 -4.36
CA GLU A 142 5.84 -19.47 -5.72
C GLU A 142 6.96 -18.56 -6.17
N HIS A 143 7.98 -19.14 -6.81
CA HIS A 143 9.06 -18.38 -7.42
C HIS A 143 8.68 -18.05 -8.86
N VAL A 144 8.29 -16.80 -9.08
CA VAL A 144 7.94 -16.26 -10.39
C VAL A 144 9.22 -15.80 -11.07
N GLU A 145 9.72 -16.65 -11.95
CA GLU A 145 10.82 -16.34 -12.85
C GLU A 145 10.37 -15.36 -13.93
N ILE A 146 11.10 -14.29 -14.19
CA ILE A 146 10.80 -13.32 -15.26
C ILE A 146 12.08 -12.87 -15.95
N ASP A 147 11.95 -12.47 -17.22
CA ASP A 147 12.97 -11.67 -17.91
C ASP A 147 12.77 -10.15 -17.69
N ASP A 148 13.70 -9.33 -18.16
CA ASP A 148 13.66 -7.87 -18.08
C ASP A 148 13.10 -7.16 -19.32
N HIS A 149 12.33 -7.85 -20.17
CA HIS A 149 11.59 -7.14 -21.23
C HIS A 149 10.42 -6.38 -20.62
N ILE A 150 10.36 -5.07 -20.87
CA ILE A 150 9.27 -4.19 -20.44
C ILE A 150 8.53 -3.69 -21.69
N PRO A 151 7.19 -3.75 -21.71
CA PRO A 151 6.43 -3.18 -22.80
C PRO A 151 6.47 -1.65 -22.69
N CYS A 152 6.93 -0.98 -23.75
CA CYS A 152 7.04 0.47 -23.84
C CYS A 152 6.39 1.03 -25.12
N THR A 153 6.03 2.32 -25.09
CA THR A 153 5.70 3.13 -26.26
C THR A 153 6.70 4.27 -26.39
N HIS A 154 7.04 4.65 -27.63
CA HIS A 154 7.83 5.84 -27.89
C HIS A 154 6.89 7.02 -28.13
N GLU A 155 7.01 8.04 -27.28
CA GLU A 155 6.15 9.22 -27.25
C GLU A 155 7.00 10.49 -27.28
N ALA A 156 6.43 11.58 -27.76
CA ALA A 156 7.09 12.88 -27.70
C ALA A 156 7.13 13.36 -26.24
N ASP A 157 8.30 13.76 -25.76
CA ASP A 157 8.51 14.30 -24.43
C ASP A 157 8.30 15.82 -24.42
N TRP A 158 7.12 16.20 -23.94
CA TRP A 158 6.71 17.60 -23.85
C TRP A 158 7.15 18.30 -22.55
N SER A 159 7.80 17.58 -21.61
CA SER A 159 8.08 18.07 -20.26
C SER A 159 8.97 19.32 -20.22
N GLY A 160 9.91 19.43 -21.17
CA GLY A 160 10.83 20.56 -21.30
C GLY A 160 10.43 21.60 -22.35
N VAL A 161 9.27 21.46 -23.00
CA VAL A 161 8.86 22.37 -24.09
C VAL A 161 8.10 23.57 -23.51
N ALA A 162 8.58 24.77 -23.82
CA ALA A 162 7.95 26.01 -23.42
C ALA A 162 6.51 26.09 -23.95
N HIS A 163 5.57 26.42 -23.07
CA HIS A 163 4.16 26.54 -23.40
C HIS A 163 3.48 27.61 -22.55
N THR A 164 2.36 28.11 -23.06
CA THR A 164 1.37 28.85 -22.28
C THR A 164 0.18 27.92 -22.00
N VAL A 165 -0.73 28.35 -21.13
CA VAL A 165 -1.97 27.64 -20.86
C VAL A 165 -3.12 28.54 -21.27
N ASP A 166 -4.06 28.00 -22.07
CA ASP A 166 -5.24 28.75 -22.48
C ASP A 166 -6.34 28.77 -21.41
N ALA A 167 -7.44 29.46 -21.68
CA ALA A 167 -8.58 29.57 -20.76
C ALA A 167 -9.25 28.22 -20.42
N SER A 168 -8.99 27.17 -21.20
CA SER A 168 -9.49 25.82 -20.94
C SER A 168 -8.55 24.96 -20.09
N GLY A 169 -7.35 25.48 -19.79
CA GLY A 169 -6.30 24.73 -19.10
C GLY A 169 -5.43 23.90 -20.05
N ALA A 170 -5.59 24.03 -21.37
CA ALA A 170 -4.81 23.29 -22.35
C ALA A 170 -3.46 23.97 -22.60
N ARG A 171 -2.41 23.16 -22.77
CA ARG A 171 -1.06 23.64 -23.11
C ARG A 171 -1.04 24.10 -24.56
N VAL A 172 -0.64 25.34 -24.79
CA VAL A 172 -0.46 25.95 -26.10
C VAL A 172 1.03 26.19 -26.33
N TYR A 173 1.55 25.59 -27.40
CA TYR A 173 2.97 25.66 -27.75
C TYR A 173 3.17 26.63 -28.91
N ARG A 174 4.26 27.40 -28.87
CA ARG A 174 4.64 28.22 -30.03
C ARG A 174 5.27 27.32 -31.09
N TYR A 175 4.97 27.59 -32.36
CA TYR A 175 5.46 26.79 -33.47
C TYR A 175 6.99 26.62 -33.45
N GLU A 176 7.72 27.70 -33.19
CA GLU A 176 9.19 27.73 -33.12
C GLU A 176 9.80 26.90 -31.98
N ASP A 177 9.02 26.63 -30.91
CA ASP A 177 9.46 25.79 -29.79
C ASP A 177 9.29 24.30 -30.12
N VAL A 178 8.41 23.97 -31.08
CA VAL A 178 8.00 22.59 -31.41
C VAL A 178 8.58 22.11 -32.74
N TYR A 179 8.72 22.99 -33.73
CA TYR A 179 9.14 22.65 -35.09
C TYR A 179 10.39 23.45 -35.49
N ASN A 180 11.27 22.82 -36.26
CA ASN A 180 12.40 23.52 -36.88
C ASN A 180 11.95 24.30 -38.13
N ALA A 181 12.89 25.05 -38.75
CA ALA A 181 12.62 25.86 -39.94
C ALA A 181 12.13 25.05 -41.16
N GLN A 182 12.33 23.72 -41.15
CA GLN A 182 11.89 22.78 -42.18
C GLN A 182 10.53 22.14 -41.85
N GLY A 183 9.90 22.51 -40.73
CA GLY A 183 8.62 21.97 -40.28
C GLY A 183 8.71 20.57 -39.65
N LEU A 184 9.91 20.09 -39.30
CA LEU A 184 10.09 18.83 -38.60
C LEU A 184 9.98 19.03 -37.08
N LEU A 185 9.35 18.06 -36.41
CA LEU A 185 9.19 18.07 -34.96
C LEU A 185 10.56 18.03 -34.26
N LYS A 186 10.85 19.04 -33.45
CA LYS A 186 12.07 19.18 -32.65
C LYS A 186 11.94 18.53 -31.26
N VAL A 187 10.71 18.26 -30.83
CA VAL A 187 10.41 17.68 -29.51
C VAL A 187 11.10 16.31 -29.38
N PRO A 188 11.94 16.11 -28.35
CA PRO A 188 12.63 14.84 -28.16
C PRO A 188 11.64 13.71 -27.91
N GLY A 189 12.02 12.49 -28.30
CA GLY A 189 11.26 11.30 -27.97
C GLY A 189 11.71 10.68 -26.64
N VAL A 190 10.79 10.04 -25.94
CA VAL A 190 11.06 9.26 -24.72
C VAL A 190 10.36 7.90 -24.81
N TRP A 191 11.01 6.87 -24.27
CA TRP A 191 10.39 5.56 -24.12
C TRP A 191 9.66 5.47 -22.79
N THR A 192 8.34 5.30 -22.86
CA THR A 192 7.49 5.24 -21.69
C THR A 192 6.97 3.81 -21.51
N PRO A 193 7.18 3.16 -20.34
CA PRO A 193 6.51 1.91 -20.03
C PRO A 193 4.98 2.03 -20.15
N LEU A 194 4.32 1.01 -20.71
CA LEU A 194 2.87 1.02 -20.96
C LEU A 194 2.02 1.02 -19.68
N PHE A 195 2.55 0.50 -18.57
CA PHE A 195 1.84 0.26 -17.32
C PHE A 195 2.44 1.12 -16.20
N GLY A 196 3.15 0.56 -15.22
CA GLY A 196 3.83 1.33 -14.19
C GLY A 196 4.92 2.23 -14.74
N ARG A 197 5.06 3.43 -14.19
CA ARG A 197 6.08 4.43 -14.52
C ARG A 197 7.07 4.54 -13.36
N PRO A 198 8.33 4.07 -13.50
CA PRO A 198 9.30 4.12 -12.41
C PRO A 198 9.78 5.56 -12.20
N LYS A 199 10.18 5.89 -10.97
CA LYS A 199 10.92 7.12 -10.67
C LYS A 199 12.38 6.92 -11.06
N GLY A 200 12.81 7.45 -12.21
CA GLY A 200 14.19 7.29 -12.69
C GLY A 200 14.58 5.82 -12.87
N ASN A 201 15.67 5.37 -12.25
CA ASN A 201 16.23 4.03 -12.42
C ASN A 201 15.65 2.95 -11.46
N LYS A 202 14.48 3.19 -10.85
CA LYS A 202 13.83 2.27 -9.87
C LYS A 202 13.20 1.05 -10.55
N ILE A 203 14.03 0.24 -11.20
CA ILE A 203 13.62 -0.91 -12.02
C ILE A 203 12.95 -2.04 -11.24
N TRP A 204 13.26 -2.15 -9.94
CA TRP A 204 12.65 -3.16 -9.05
C TRP A 204 11.13 -3.10 -9.12
N ALA A 205 10.57 -1.89 -9.22
CA ALA A 205 9.14 -1.69 -9.18
C ALA A 205 8.45 -2.16 -10.47
N LEU A 206 9.09 -1.97 -11.64
CA LEU A 206 8.64 -2.52 -12.92
C LEU A 206 8.68 -4.05 -12.93
N LEU A 207 9.76 -4.63 -12.40
CA LEU A 207 9.92 -6.08 -12.30
C LEU A 207 8.88 -6.70 -11.37
N LEU A 208 8.56 -6.03 -10.24
CA LEU A 208 7.51 -6.50 -9.34
C LEU A 208 6.13 -6.44 -10.00
N GLU A 209 5.79 -5.35 -10.68
CA GLU A 209 4.53 -5.26 -11.44
C GLU A 209 4.43 -6.37 -12.50
N LYS A 210 5.52 -6.63 -13.24
CA LYS A 210 5.60 -7.71 -14.22
C LYS A 210 5.47 -9.10 -13.60
N ALA A 211 6.15 -9.35 -12.48
CA ALA A 211 6.04 -10.61 -11.76
C ALA A 211 4.59 -10.86 -11.32
N VAL A 212 3.88 -9.84 -10.83
CA VAL A 212 2.47 -9.97 -10.48
C VAL A 212 1.61 -10.18 -11.73
N ALA A 213 1.90 -9.49 -12.85
CA ALA A 213 1.22 -9.72 -14.13
C ALA A 213 1.35 -11.19 -14.58
N LYS A 214 2.56 -11.75 -14.54
CA LYS A 214 2.80 -13.18 -14.84
C LYS A 214 2.08 -14.09 -13.84
N PHE A 215 2.15 -13.77 -12.55
CA PHE A 215 1.54 -14.56 -11.49
C PHE A 215 0.02 -14.70 -11.65
N VAL A 216 -0.65 -13.62 -12.08
CA VAL A 216 -2.10 -13.63 -12.35
C VAL A 216 -2.43 -14.04 -13.79
N GLY A 217 -1.44 -14.16 -14.67
CA GLY A 217 -1.55 -14.67 -16.05
C GLY A 217 -1.30 -13.66 -17.17
N SER A 218 -1.58 -12.37 -16.97
CA SER A 218 -1.28 -11.29 -17.93
C SER A 218 -1.39 -9.90 -17.30
N TYR A 219 -0.85 -8.88 -17.97
CA TYR A 219 -1.05 -7.49 -17.57
C TYR A 219 -2.53 -7.09 -17.57
N ALA A 220 -3.31 -7.52 -18.55
CA ALA A 220 -4.73 -7.17 -18.63
C ALA A 220 -5.56 -7.70 -17.43
N LEU A 221 -5.13 -8.78 -16.78
CA LEU A 221 -5.78 -9.32 -15.57
C LEU A 221 -5.48 -8.52 -14.29
N LEU A 222 -4.55 -7.57 -14.33
CA LEU A 222 -4.34 -6.60 -13.25
C LEU A 222 -5.41 -5.49 -13.24
N ALA A 223 -6.16 -5.31 -14.33
CA ALA A 223 -7.21 -4.32 -14.43
C ALA A 223 -8.39 -4.64 -13.49
N GLY A 224 -8.57 -3.82 -12.46
CA GLY A 224 -9.67 -3.93 -11.51
C GLY A 224 -9.54 -5.09 -10.52
N GLY A 225 -8.68 -4.91 -9.52
CA GLY A 225 -8.51 -5.80 -8.37
C GLY A 225 -8.72 -5.08 -7.04
N ALA A 226 -8.20 -5.65 -5.96
CA ALA A 226 -8.37 -5.14 -4.60
C ALA A 226 -7.07 -5.28 -3.78
N GLU A 227 -6.78 -4.28 -2.96
CA GLU A 227 -5.55 -4.12 -2.18
C GLU A 227 -5.23 -5.34 -1.30
N PRO A 228 -6.20 -5.97 -0.60
CA PRO A 228 -5.91 -7.17 0.20
C PRO A 228 -5.28 -8.32 -0.60
N TYR A 229 -5.50 -8.40 -1.92
CA TYR A 229 -4.94 -9.43 -2.78
C TYR A 229 -3.43 -9.24 -2.89
N ALA A 230 -3.02 -8.00 -3.18
CA ALA A 230 -1.61 -7.66 -3.28
C ALA A 230 -0.93 -7.80 -1.90
N LEU A 231 -1.56 -7.29 -0.84
CA LEU A 231 -1.01 -7.38 0.52
C LEU A 231 -0.78 -8.84 0.97
N THR A 232 -1.73 -9.74 0.68
CA THR A 232 -1.58 -11.18 0.98
C THR A 232 -0.53 -11.84 0.08
N ALA A 233 -0.53 -11.56 -1.23
CA ALA A 233 0.44 -12.11 -2.17
C ALA A 233 1.89 -11.69 -1.84
N PHE A 234 2.11 -10.46 -1.36
CA PHE A 234 3.44 -9.97 -1.00
C PHE A 234 3.93 -10.50 0.34
N THR A 235 3.03 -10.83 1.27
CA THR A 235 3.46 -11.09 2.66
C THR A 235 3.23 -12.52 3.12
N GLY A 236 2.44 -13.30 2.36
CA GLY A 236 1.92 -14.61 2.75
C GLY A 236 1.00 -14.58 3.96
N PHE A 237 0.61 -13.39 4.43
CA PHE A 237 -0.22 -13.26 5.60
C PHE A 237 -1.70 -13.27 5.19
N PRO A 238 -2.50 -14.22 5.71
CA PRO A 238 -3.85 -14.49 5.20
C PRO A 238 -4.89 -13.46 5.65
N LEU A 239 -4.56 -12.65 6.65
CA LEU A 239 -5.53 -11.82 7.35
C LEU A 239 -5.33 -10.34 7.02
N VAL A 240 -6.25 -9.82 6.21
CA VAL A 240 -6.38 -8.40 5.95
C VAL A 240 -7.72 -7.94 6.51
N TYR A 241 -7.65 -7.01 7.46
CA TYR A 241 -8.84 -6.34 7.96
C TYR A 241 -9.28 -5.28 6.96
N CYS A 242 -10.56 -5.29 6.61
CA CYS A 242 -11.18 -4.31 5.74
C CYS A 242 -12.26 -3.59 6.52
N PHE A 243 -11.98 -2.34 6.88
CA PHE A 243 -12.93 -1.45 7.50
C PHE A 243 -13.71 -0.77 6.39
N LEU A 244 -15.02 -1.00 6.36
CA LEU A 244 -15.91 -0.42 5.37
C LEU A 244 -16.90 0.48 6.08
N ARG A 245 -17.17 1.67 5.55
CA ARG A 245 -18.36 2.41 5.96
C ARG A 245 -19.61 1.68 5.44
N PRO A 246 -20.77 1.75 6.11
CA PRO A 246 -22.04 1.28 5.55
C PRO A 246 -22.48 2.13 4.34
N ALA A 247 -23.34 1.59 3.46
CA ALA A 247 -23.85 2.36 2.31
C ALA A 247 -24.92 3.34 2.83
N GLY A 248 -24.81 4.62 2.46
CA GLY A 248 -25.90 5.58 2.67
C GLY A 248 -26.89 5.49 1.51
N ASP A 249 -28.17 5.77 1.79
CA ASP A 249 -29.27 5.63 0.82
C ASP A 249 -29.31 6.77 -0.21
N ASP A 250 -28.71 7.94 0.06
CA ASP A 250 -28.87 9.12 -0.78
C ASP A 250 -27.53 9.69 -1.29
N GLU A 251 -27.57 10.19 -2.53
CA GLU A 251 -26.50 10.84 -3.26
C GLU A 251 -25.81 11.92 -2.40
N GLU A 252 -24.51 11.76 -2.19
CA GLU A 252 -23.65 12.64 -1.38
C GLU A 252 -23.92 12.66 0.14
N THR A 253 -22.91 12.22 0.92
CA THR A 253 -22.67 12.61 2.32
C THR A 253 -23.49 12.00 3.47
N TRP A 254 -23.72 10.69 3.49
CA TRP A 254 -23.91 9.94 4.76
C TRP A 254 -22.83 8.91 5.08
N ALA A 255 -21.79 8.80 4.24
CA ALA A 255 -20.53 8.21 4.70
C ALA A 255 -19.95 8.99 5.91
N ALA A 256 -20.44 10.18 6.22
CA ALA A 256 -19.73 11.10 7.10
C ALA A 256 -19.79 10.81 8.61
N LEU A 257 -20.73 10.04 9.17
CA LEU A 257 -20.80 9.93 10.64
C LEU A 257 -21.32 8.58 11.13
N GLY A 258 -20.55 7.95 12.01
CA GLY A 258 -21.09 6.98 12.94
C GLY A 258 -20.11 5.88 13.28
N TYR A 259 -19.79 5.02 12.31
CA TYR A 259 -18.95 3.85 12.54
C TYR A 259 -18.41 3.19 11.25
N TRP A 260 -17.39 2.38 11.44
CA TRP A 260 -16.77 1.50 10.45
C TRP A 260 -17.15 0.05 10.73
N GLU A 261 -17.64 -0.66 9.73
CA GLU A 261 -17.88 -2.10 9.82
C GLU A 261 -16.58 -2.87 9.67
N TRP A 262 -16.29 -3.73 10.62
CA TRP A 262 -15.15 -4.63 10.53
C TRP A 262 -15.48 -5.82 9.62
N ARG A 263 -14.82 -5.88 8.48
CA ARG A 263 -14.88 -7.03 7.57
C ARG A 263 -13.48 -7.63 7.39
N GLY A 264 -13.43 -8.87 6.93
CA GLY A 264 -12.22 -9.51 6.42
C GLY A 264 -12.30 -9.66 4.91
N ALA A 265 -11.18 -9.58 4.21
CA ALA A 265 -11.12 -9.95 2.80
C ALA A 265 -10.91 -11.46 2.66
N GLN A 266 -11.71 -12.12 1.83
CA GLN A 266 -11.50 -13.51 1.46
C GLN A 266 -10.87 -13.59 0.07
N TYR A 267 -9.84 -14.44 -0.05
CA TYR A 267 -9.18 -14.71 -1.31
C TYR A 267 -10.12 -15.48 -2.25
N MET A 268 -10.28 -14.99 -3.48
CA MET A 268 -11.23 -15.53 -4.46
C MET A 268 -10.58 -16.43 -5.52
N GLY A 269 -9.24 -16.57 -5.50
CA GLY A 269 -8.49 -17.34 -6.48
C GLY A 269 -7.43 -16.51 -7.21
N ARG A 270 -6.47 -17.21 -7.84
CA ARG A 270 -5.30 -16.60 -8.50
C ARG A 270 -5.68 -15.57 -9.55
N GLU A 271 -6.56 -15.95 -10.46
CA GLU A 271 -6.99 -15.12 -11.58
C GLU A 271 -8.18 -14.21 -11.22
N ALA A 272 -8.64 -14.23 -9.96
CA ALA A 272 -9.73 -13.43 -9.45
C ALA A 272 -9.17 -12.40 -8.46
N THR A 273 -8.57 -11.34 -9.00
CA THR A 273 -7.92 -10.26 -8.22
C THR A 273 -8.89 -9.40 -7.39
N GLY A 274 -10.19 -9.72 -7.39
CA GLY A 274 -11.19 -9.11 -6.51
C GLY A 274 -11.38 -9.89 -5.20
N HIS A 275 -12.12 -9.31 -4.24
CA HIS A 275 -12.45 -9.96 -2.97
C HIS A 275 -13.94 -10.00 -2.71
N CYS A 276 -14.37 -11.02 -1.95
CA CYS A 276 -15.58 -10.94 -1.17
C CYS A 276 -15.24 -10.56 0.28
N TYR A 277 -16.07 -9.72 0.87
CA TYR A 277 -15.93 -9.31 2.26
C TYR A 277 -16.77 -10.21 3.14
N THR A 278 -16.19 -10.67 4.25
CA THR A 278 -16.86 -11.52 5.23
C THR A 278 -16.80 -10.91 6.61
N ASN A 279 -17.72 -11.28 7.48
CA ASN A 279 -17.60 -10.91 8.90
C ASN A 279 -16.45 -11.69 9.52
N VAL A 280 -15.59 -10.97 10.25
CA VAL A 280 -14.57 -11.61 11.09
C VAL A 280 -15.26 -12.07 12.38
N PRO A 281 -15.23 -13.38 12.71
CA PRO A 281 -15.78 -13.87 13.98
C PRO A 281 -15.12 -13.14 15.16
N ASP A 282 -15.92 -12.77 16.16
CA ASP A 282 -15.46 -12.13 17.41
C ASP A 282 -14.88 -10.71 17.26
N ALA A 283 -14.84 -10.13 16.05
CA ALA A 283 -14.54 -8.72 15.86
C ALA A 283 -15.76 -7.83 16.19
N PRO A 284 -15.55 -6.59 16.68
CA PRO A 284 -16.65 -5.65 16.86
C PRO A 284 -17.33 -5.39 15.52
N ALA A 285 -18.65 -5.54 15.49
CA ALA A 285 -19.43 -5.33 14.27
C ALA A 285 -19.29 -3.91 13.72
N SER A 286 -19.06 -2.93 14.60
CA SER A 286 -18.90 -1.52 14.27
C SER A 286 -17.87 -0.83 15.17
N LEU A 287 -17.09 0.09 14.59
CA LEU A 287 -16.12 0.94 15.28
C LEU A 287 -16.44 2.43 15.05
N PRO A 288 -16.79 3.20 16.09
CA PRO A 288 -16.94 4.65 15.97
C PRO A 288 -15.68 5.33 15.43
N ASP A 289 -15.83 6.50 14.82
CA ASP A 289 -14.70 7.23 14.21
C ASP A 289 -13.55 7.52 15.20
N SER A 290 -13.87 7.83 16.45
CA SER A 290 -12.87 8.02 17.51
C SER A 290 -12.06 6.73 17.80
N GLN A 291 -12.73 5.57 17.76
CA GLN A 291 -12.06 4.28 17.93
C GLN A 291 -11.28 3.90 16.67
N MET A 292 -11.78 4.23 15.49
CA MET A 292 -11.08 3.98 14.23
C MET A 292 -9.79 4.81 14.14
N TRP A 293 -9.83 6.08 14.55
CA TRP A 293 -8.62 6.90 14.67
C TRP A 293 -7.58 6.26 15.59
N ALA A 294 -8.00 5.84 16.79
CA ALA A 294 -7.10 5.16 17.73
C ALA A 294 -6.51 3.89 17.14
N LYS A 295 -7.29 3.12 16.37
CA LYS A 295 -6.83 1.92 15.67
C LYS A 295 -5.83 2.23 14.56
N LEU A 296 -6.08 3.27 13.77
CA LEU A 296 -5.17 3.68 12.70
C LEU A 296 -3.79 4.08 13.25
N VAL A 297 -3.76 4.91 14.28
CA VAL A 297 -2.51 5.30 14.97
C VAL A 297 -1.81 4.08 15.57
N GLU A 298 -2.58 3.15 16.14
CA GLU A 298 -2.05 1.88 16.66
C GLU A 298 -1.42 1.01 15.55
N TYR A 299 -2.07 0.90 14.39
CA TYR A 299 -1.57 0.12 13.26
C TYR A 299 -0.29 0.72 12.65
N ASP A 300 -0.24 2.05 12.51
CA ASP A 300 0.97 2.76 12.08
C ASP A 300 2.13 2.50 13.06
N ALA A 301 1.90 2.69 14.37
CA ALA A 301 2.91 2.43 15.40
C ALA A 301 3.42 0.97 15.39
N ARG A 302 2.54 0.01 15.05
CA ARG A 302 2.89 -1.41 14.90
C ARG A 302 3.54 -1.75 13.55
N ASN A 303 3.74 -0.77 12.67
CA ASN A 303 4.35 -0.94 11.36
C ASN A 303 3.54 -1.90 10.47
N PHE A 304 2.21 -1.78 10.50
CA PHE A 304 1.31 -2.55 9.65
C PHE A 304 1.13 -1.85 8.30
N LEU A 305 1.01 -2.63 7.23
CA LEU A 305 0.70 -2.07 5.91
C LEU A 305 -0.75 -1.63 5.87
N MET A 306 -1.00 -0.41 5.39
CA MET A 306 -2.35 0.10 5.24
C MET A 306 -2.59 0.71 3.85
N THR A 307 -3.83 0.57 3.38
CA THR A 307 -4.33 1.25 2.19
C THR A 307 -5.71 1.82 2.48
N ALA A 308 -6.10 2.85 1.74
CA ALA A 308 -7.43 3.43 1.82
C ALA A 308 -8.02 3.62 0.42
N SER A 309 -9.34 3.59 0.28
CA SER A 309 -9.98 3.76 -1.03
C SER A 309 -11.32 4.48 -0.93
N ILE A 310 -11.68 5.13 -2.04
CA ILE A 310 -12.99 5.74 -2.24
C ILE A 310 -13.77 4.81 -3.16
N THR A 311 -14.57 3.91 -2.60
CA THR A 311 -15.29 2.87 -3.36
C THR A 311 -16.77 3.16 -3.51
N LYS A 312 -17.32 4.09 -2.72
CA LYS A 312 -18.73 4.46 -2.76
C LYS A 312 -18.91 5.78 -3.49
N TYR A 313 -19.41 5.68 -4.72
CA TYR A 313 -19.64 6.83 -5.57
C TYR A 313 -20.66 6.48 -6.65
N ARG A 314 -21.34 7.51 -7.16
CA ARG A 314 -22.16 7.40 -8.36
C ARG A 314 -21.24 7.22 -9.56
N GLN A 315 -21.50 6.20 -10.38
CA GLN A 315 -20.70 5.95 -11.58
C GLN A 315 -20.71 7.16 -12.52
N PRO A 316 -19.55 7.76 -12.81
CA PRO A 316 -19.48 8.92 -13.69
C PRO A 316 -19.70 8.53 -15.15
N GLU A 317 -20.35 9.42 -15.92
CA GLU A 317 -20.60 9.22 -17.35
C GLU A 317 -19.34 9.40 -18.22
N SER A 318 -18.32 10.08 -17.71
CA SER A 318 -17.07 10.35 -18.42
C SER A 318 -15.83 10.03 -17.57
N ALA A 319 -14.67 9.83 -18.22
CA ALA A 319 -13.40 9.60 -17.51
C ALA A 319 -13.03 10.76 -16.58
N ARG A 320 -13.34 12.01 -16.96
CA ARG A 320 -13.09 13.20 -16.14
C ARG A 320 -13.91 13.18 -14.85
N GLY A 321 -15.12 12.61 -14.87
CA GLY A 321 -15.99 12.57 -13.70
C GLY A 321 -15.49 11.66 -12.56
N PHE A 322 -14.44 10.86 -12.79
CA PHE A 322 -13.76 10.14 -11.71
C PHE A 322 -12.85 11.05 -10.87
N PHE A 323 -12.46 12.22 -11.37
CA PHE A 323 -11.60 13.17 -10.68
C PHE A 323 -12.47 14.20 -9.97
N ARG A 324 -12.27 14.31 -8.65
CA ARG A 324 -12.99 15.25 -7.80
C ARG A 324 -12.33 16.62 -7.84
N ASP A 325 -13.10 17.66 -7.54
CA ASP A 325 -12.61 19.04 -7.48
C ASP A 325 -11.54 19.26 -6.39
N ASP A 326 -11.56 18.42 -5.36
CA ASP A 326 -10.57 18.42 -4.27
C ASP A 326 -9.26 17.68 -4.61
N GLY A 327 -9.16 17.15 -5.83
CA GLY A 327 -7.98 16.45 -6.34
C GLY A 327 -7.90 14.97 -5.96
N LEU A 328 -8.93 14.39 -5.32
CA LEU A 328 -9.01 12.94 -5.10
C LEU A 328 -9.73 12.23 -6.26
N VAL A 329 -9.62 10.91 -6.32
CA VAL A 329 -10.11 10.08 -7.43
C VAL A 329 -11.08 9.03 -6.90
N LEU A 330 -12.26 8.95 -7.52
CA LEU A 330 -13.30 7.96 -7.22
C LEU A 330 -12.91 6.59 -7.78
N GLY A 331 -13.29 5.52 -7.07
CA GLY A 331 -12.96 4.14 -7.49
C GLY A 331 -11.47 3.83 -7.44
N HIS A 332 -10.72 4.55 -6.60
CA HIS A 332 -9.26 4.55 -6.59
C HIS A 332 -8.71 4.15 -5.22
N ALA A 333 -7.60 3.42 -5.25
CA ALA A 333 -6.84 3.01 -4.07
C ALA A 333 -5.70 3.99 -3.79
N TYR A 334 -5.46 4.25 -2.52
CA TYR A 334 -4.38 5.08 -2.00
C TYR A 334 -3.58 4.28 -0.98
N SER A 335 -2.28 4.51 -0.90
CA SER A 335 -1.49 4.01 0.23
C SER A 335 -1.80 4.88 1.44
N LEU A 336 -2.03 4.28 2.60
CA LEU A 336 -2.20 4.98 3.86
C LEU A 336 -0.92 4.78 4.67
N LEU A 337 -0.05 5.79 4.65
CA LEU A 337 1.34 5.66 5.09
C LEU A 337 1.53 6.04 6.56
N SER A 338 0.74 6.97 7.10
CA SER A 338 0.87 7.34 8.51
C SER A 338 -0.39 7.99 9.07
N GLY A 339 -0.58 7.91 10.38
CA GLY A 339 -1.55 8.68 11.15
C GLY A 339 -0.91 9.27 12.39
N ARG A 340 -0.95 10.60 12.53
CA ARG A 340 -0.26 11.31 13.61
C ARG A 340 -1.15 12.37 14.25
N CYS A 341 -0.99 12.52 15.56
CA CYS A 341 -1.45 13.70 16.28
C CYS A 341 -0.32 14.73 16.34
N ALA A 342 -0.67 15.99 16.20
CA ALA A 342 0.17 17.13 16.51
C ALA A 342 -0.59 18.09 17.44
N VAL A 343 0.14 18.96 18.11
CA VAL A 343 -0.44 20.00 18.97
C VAL A 343 -0.08 21.37 18.40
N ASP A 344 -1.07 22.23 18.21
CA ASP A 344 -0.85 23.59 17.72
C ASP A 344 -0.39 24.56 18.83
N ARG A 345 -0.13 25.83 18.50
CA ARG A 345 0.28 26.85 19.49
C ARG A 345 -0.75 27.13 20.59
N ARG A 346 -2.01 26.78 20.38
CA ARG A 346 -3.11 26.98 21.34
C ARG A 346 -3.26 25.79 22.28
N GLY A 347 -2.51 24.72 22.05
CA GLY A 347 -2.65 23.45 22.79
C GLY A 347 -3.74 22.56 22.22
N GLU A 348 -4.31 22.89 21.05
CA GLU A 348 -5.35 22.09 20.41
C GLU A 348 -4.72 20.92 19.63
N THR A 349 -5.36 19.76 19.70
CA THR A 349 -4.89 18.57 18.99
C THR A 349 -5.34 18.59 17.53
N VAL A 350 -4.38 18.48 16.61
CA VAL A 350 -4.58 18.33 15.17
C VAL A 350 -4.29 16.88 14.79
N ARG A 351 -5.24 16.23 14.12
CA ARG A 351 -5.11 14.82 13.67
C ARG A 351 -4.91 14.79 12.17
N LEU A 352 -3.78 14.24 11.72
CA LEU A 352 -3.42 14.18 10.30
C LEU A 352 -3.15 12.75 9.85
N VAL A 353 -3.55 12.43 8.63
CA VAL A 353 -3.16 11.20 7.94
C VAL A 353 -2.32 11.53 6.72
N MET A 354 -1.32 10.68 6.45
CA MET A 354 -0.47 10.77 5.28
C MET A 354 -0.89 9.68 4.28
N LEU A 355 -1.20 10.10 3.06
CA LEU A 355 -1.55 9.20 1.98
C LEU A 355 -0.63 9.36 0.79
N ARG A 356 -0.62 8.35 -0.08
CA ARG A 356 -0.03 8.45 -1.40
C ARG A 356 -1.05 8.12 -2.48
N ASN A 357 -1.19 9.02 -3.46
CA ASN A 357 -1.89 8.73 -4.71
C ASN A 357 -0.99 7.90 -5.65
N PRO A 358 -1.41 6.70 -6.08
CA PRO A 358 -0.67 5.88 -7.04
C PRO A 358 -0.36 6.56 -8.37
N HIS A 359 -1.11 7.58 -8.80
CA HIS A 359 -0.78 8.33 -10.01
C HIS A 359 0.57 9.06 -9.94
N GLY A 360 1.10 9.28 -8.73
CA GLY A 360 2.41 9.89 -8.51
C GLY A 360 2.46 11.38 -8.91
N GLN A 361 3.51 11.74 -9.64
CA GLN A 361 3.79 13.12 -10.07
C GLN A 361 2.69 13.74 -10.93
N SER A 362 2.41 15.01 -10.64
CA SER A 362 1.42 15.86 -11.31
C SER A 362 1.80 16.16 -12.77
N SER A 363 1.71 15.15 -13.64
CA SER A 363 1.81 15.33 -15.08
C SER A 363 0.51 14.88 -15.74
N SER A 364 -0.23 15.85 -16.26
CA SER A 364 -1.29 15.61 -17.22
C SER A 364 -0.66 15.09 -18.52
N THR A 365 -0.93 13.84 -18.87
CA THR A 365 -0.62 13.35 -20.22
C THR A 365 -1.62 13.92 -21.21
N VAL A 366 -1.21 14.09 -22.47
CA VAL A 366 -2.07 14.56 -23.59
C VAL A 366 -3.38 13.76 -23.70
N ASP A 367 -3.36 12.50 -23.26
CA ASP A 367 -4.51 11.59 -23.35
C ASP A 367 -5.36 11.50 -22.05
N GLY A 368 -5.08 12.30 -21.01
CA GLY A 368 -6.02 12.46 -19.88
C GLY A 368 -5.84 11.57 -18.63
N VAL A 369 -4.62 11.11 -18.32
CA VAL A 369 -4.29 10.69 -16.94
C VAL A 369 -4.03 11.96 -16.13
N TYR A 370 -5.01 12.37 -15.31
CA TYR A 370 -4.85 13.48 -14.39
C TYR A 370 -4.22 12.94 -13.11
N ALA A 371 -2.91 13.11 -12.94
CA ALA A 371 -2.33 13.04 -11.61
C ALA A 371 -2.85 14.27 -10.84
N SER A 372 -3.83 14.04 -9.97
CA SER A 372 -4.43 15.05 -9.13
C SER A 372 -3.84 14.98 -7.72
N GLN A 373 -3.41 16.14 -7.22
CA GLN A 373 -2.95 16.31 -5.86
C GLN A 373 -4.12 16.80 -5.00
N TRP A 374 -4.21 16.29 -3.78
CA TRP A 374 -5.10 16.85 -2.77
C TRP A 374 -4.85 18.34 -2.64
N ASN A 375 -5.89 19.17 -2.72
CA ASN A 375 -5.80 20.63 -2.66
C ASN A 375 -6.56 21.24 -1.46
N GLY A 376 -7.11 20.41 -0.57
CA GLY A 376 -7.79 20.86 0.63
C GLY A 376 -6.84 21.13 1.81
N ALA A 377 -7.38 21.05 3.04
CA ALA A 377 -6.64 21.31 4.26
C ALA A 377 -5.41 20.39 4.39
N TRP A 378 -4.25 20.97 4.70
CA TRP A 378 -2.97 20.28 4.86
C TRP A 378 -2.40 19.64 3.59
N SER A 379 -2.91 20.01 2.41
CA SER A 379 -2.25 19.73 1.12
C SER A 379 -0.82 20.28 1.04
N ASN A 380 -0.03 19.80 0.07
CA ASN A 380 1.37 20.20 -0.11
C ASN A 380 1.57 21.70 -0.44
N SER A 381 0.50 22.41 -0.82
CA SER A 381 0.51 23.86 -1.05
C SER A 381 -0.34 24.63 -0.04
N SER A 382 -0.85 23.97 1.01
CA SER A 382 -1.74 24.58 1.99
C SER A 382 -1.04 25.67 2.80
N GLU A 383 -1.67 26.83 2.91
CA GLU A 383 -1.23 27.93 3.77
C GLU A 383 -1.21 27.55 5.27
N LEU A 384 -1.94 26.49 5.65
CA LEU A 384 -1.98 25.97 7.03
C LEU A 384 -0.60 25.59 7.55
N TRP A 385 0.31 25.11 6.70
CA TRP A 385 1.68 24.80 7.11
C TRP A 385 2.45 26.04 7.56
N GLY A 386 2.22 27.18 6.91
CA GLY A 386 2.83 28.47 7.29
C GLY A 386 2.18 29.07 8.52
N ALA A 387 0.87 28.86 8.70
CA ALA A 387 0.14 29.30 9.90
C ALA A 387 0.50 28.47 11.15
N HIS A 388 0.82 27.18 10.97
CA HIS A 388 1.08 26.20 12.04
C HIS A 388 2.41 25.45 11.83
N PRO A 389 3.56 26.13 11.85
CA PRO A 389 4.86 25.49 11.61
C PRO A 389 5.23 24.47 12.70
N GLU A 390 4.68 24.57 13.91
CA GLU A 390 4.82 23.57 14.96
C GLU A 390 4.16 22.23 14.59
N VAL A 391 3.03 22.27 13.87
CA VAL A 391 2.37 21.06 13.37
C VAL A 391 3.22 20.45 12.27
N ALA A 392 3.70 21.27 11.32
CA ALA A 392 4.60 20.86 10.26
C ALA A 392 5.83 20.10 10.78
N LEU A 393 6.46 20.62 11.84
CA LEU A 393 7.61 20.01 12.48
C LEU A 393 7.26 18.65 13.14
N GLN A 394 6.15 18.58 13.88
CA GLN A 394 5.73 17.36 14.59
C GLN A 394 5.42 16.20 13.66
N VAL A 395 4.76 16.48 12.52
CA VAL A 395 4.43 15.44 11.55
C VAL A 395 5.55 15.18 10.53
N GLY A 396 6.59 16.00 10.51
CA GLY A 396 7.70 15.87 9.56
C GLY A 396 7.30 16.25 8.13
N TYR A 397 6.47 17.30 8.00
CA TYR A 397 5.98 17.77 6.70
C TYR A 397 7.14 18.15 5.78
N THR A 398 7.19 17.47 4.62
CA THR A 398 8.12 17.78 3.54
C THR A 398 7.31 17.77 2.24
N PRO A 399 7.10 18.92 1.58
CA PRO A 399 6.35 18.95 0.33
C PRO A 399 7.09 18.13 -0.73
N SER A 400 6.34 17.27 -1.42
CA SER A 400 6.85 16.43 -2.50
C SER A 400 5.84 16.37 -3.63
N ASP A 401 6.31 16.19 -4.85
CA ASP A 401 5.46 15.94 -6.02
C ASP A 401 5.35 14.43 -6.32
N ASP A 402 5.64 13.53 -5.39
CA ASP A 402 5.58 12.07 -5.64
C ASP A 402 4.19 11.43 -5.38
N GLY A 403 3.17 12.27 -5.24
CA GLY A 403 1.81 11.89 -4.89
C GLY A 403 1.57 11.69 -3.38
N ILE A 404 2.58 11.87 -2.52
CA ILE A 404 2.43 11.86 -1.06
C ILE A 404 1.88 13.20 -0.58
N PHE A 405 0.88 13.16 0.29
CA PHE A 405 0.30 14.36 0.90
C PHE A 405 -0.28 14.05 2.28
N TRP A 406 -0.43 15.09 3.10
CA TRP A 406 -1.18 15.03 4.34
C TRP A 406 -2.61 15.54 4.14
N MET A 407 -3.53 15.08 4.99
CA MET A 407 -4.86 15.64 5.11
C MET A 407 -5.37 15.53 6.55
N SER A 408 -6.37 16.34 6.89
CA SER A 408 -7.04 16.22 8.19
C SER A 408 -7.74 14.87 8.33
N TRP A 409 -7.76 14.32 9.55
CA TRP A 409 -8.57 13.14 9.85
C TRP A 409 -10.05 13.39 9.56
N GLU A 410 -10.51 14.62 9.79
CA GLU A 410 -11.88 15.07 9.57
C GLU A 410 -12.28 15.01 8.09
N ASP A 411 -11.40 15.39 7.18
CA ASP A 411 -11.61 15.22 5.74
C ASP A 411 -11.49 13.74 5.33
N PHE A 412 -10.49 13.04 5.86
CA PHE A 412 -10.29 11.63 5.54
C PHE A 412 -11.52 10.79 5.89
N GLN A 413 -12.05 10.92 7.11
CA GLN A 413 -13.20 10.17 7.57
C GLN A 413 -14.48 10.52 6.78
N ARG A 414 -14.57 11.75 6.26
CA ARG A 414 -15.70 12.20 5.44
C ARG A 414 -15.66 11.62 4.03
N ILE A 415 -14.46 11.43 3.48
CA ILE A 415 -14.26 11.12 2.06
C ILE A 415 -13.99 9.63 1.82
N PHE A 416 -13.14 9.00 2.62
CA PHE A 416 -12.72 7.62 2.44
C PHE A 416 -13.69 6.66 3.13
N ASP A 417 -14.15 5.65 2.37
CA ASP A 417 -15.14 4.67 2.83
C ASP A 417 -14.56 3.27 3.06
N LYS A 418 -13.28 3.05 2.72
CA LYS A 418 -12.59 1.78 2.89
C LYS A 418 -11.17 1.96 3.40
N ILE A 419 -10.78 1.17 4.40
CA ILE A 419 -9.40 1.03 4.88
C ILE A 419 -9.06 -0.46 4.92
N CYS A 420 -7.94 -0.85 4.32
CA CYS A 420 -7.40 -2.21 4.44
C CYS A 420 -6.15 -2.18 5.29
N VAL A 421 -6.04 -3.12 6.22
CA VAL A 421 -4.91 -3.25 7.15
C VAL A 421 -4.41 -4.69 7.11
N LEU A 422 -3.16 -4.87 6.69
CA LEU A 422 -2.46 -6.12 6.86
C LEU A 422 -1.91 -6.16 8.28
N ALA A 423 -2.52 -6.96 9.17
CA ALA A 423 -2.17 -7.00 10.58
C ALA A 423 -0.88 -7.81 10.89
N LYS A 424 0.20 -7.46 10.20
CA LYS A 424 1.54 -8.06 10.30
C LYS A 424 2.55 -6.97 10.57
N ASN A 425 3.36 -7.14 11.62
CA ASN A 425 4.48 -6.24 11.90
C ASN A 425 5.55 -6.42 10.80
N MET A 426 5.84 -5.34 10.08
CA MET A 426 6.79 -5.38 8.95
C MET A 426 8.25 -5.06 9.35
N ARG A 427 8.52 -4.64 10.60
CA ARG A 427 9.89 -4.33 11.08
C ARG A 427 10.72 -5.57 11.42
N ASP A 428 10.11 -6.69 11.82
CA ASP A 428 10.83 -7.92 12.20
C ASP A 428 11.61 -8.56 11.04
N LEU A 429 11.39 -8.07 9.82
CA LEU A 429 12.16 -8.44 8.63
C LEU A 429 13.60 -7.89 8.62
N ARG A 430 13.95 -6.98 9.55
CA ARG A 430 15.31 -6.42 9.68
C ARG A 430 16.35 -7.40 10.23
N ALA A 431 15.96 -8.40 11.01
CA ALA A 431 16.90 -9.29 11.71
C ALA A 431 17.60 -10.31 10.79
N VAL A 432 17.06 -10.58 9.59
CA VAL A 432 17.61 -11.58 8.65
C VAL A 432 18.79 -11.02 7.83
N ALA A 433 19.03 -9.70 7.87
CA ALA A 433 20.05 -9.04 7.06
C ALA A 433 21.47 -9.00 7.68
N ALA A 434 21.68 -9.56 8.88
CA ALA A 434 22.97 -9.47 9.59
C ALA A 434 23.77 -10.80 9.58
N GLY A 435 24.56 -11.01 8.52
CA GLY A 435 25.80 -11.82 8.52
C GLY A 435 25.72 -13.34 8.75
N PRO A 436 26.65 -14.13 8.18
CA PRO A 436 26.66 -15.58 8.33
C PRO A 436 27.25 -15.97 9.69
N GLY A 437 26.42 -16.39 10.65
CA GLY A 437 26.94 -16.86 11.93
C GLY A 437 25.95 -17.32 13.00
N HIS A 438 24.64 -17.15 12.82
CA HIS A 438 23.67 -17.61 13.81
C HIS A 438 22.57 -18.45 13.17
N ARG A 439 22.25 -19.55 13.88
CA ARG A 439 21.39 -20.67 13.50
C ARG A 439 20.22 -20.23 12.63
N GLN A 440 20.03 -20.93 11.51
CA GLN A 440 18.77 -20.98 10.76
C GLN A 440 17.61 -21.13 11.75
N ALA A 441 16.94 -20.02 12.06
CA ALA A 441 15.53 -20.09 12.41
C ALA A 441 14.85 -20.49 11.10
N ALA A 442 14.44 -21.75 11.02
CA ALA A 442 13.85 -22.33 9.84
C ALA A 442 12.69 -21.44 9.36
N ALA A 443 12.69 -21.09 8.07
CA ALA A 443 11.60 -20.42 7.38
C ALA A 443 10.31 -21.27 7.29
N GLU A 444 10.20 -22.33 8.10
CA GLU A 444 9.17 -23.36 8.06
C GLU A 444 8.04 -23.13 9.09
N ASP A 445 8.23 -22.28 10.11
CA ASP A 445 7.30 -22.24 11.26
C ASP A 445 6.05 -21.35 11.11
N ILE A 446 5.76 -20.78 9.93
CA ILE A 446 4.46 -20.06 9.71
C ILE A 446 3.66 -20.57 8.50
N CYS A 447 4.22 -21.43 7.63
CA CYS A 447 3.61 -21.68 6.31
C CYS A 447 3.09 -23.10 6.04
N LEU A 448 3.12 -24.05 6.98
CA LEU A 448 2.61 -25.41 6.73
C LEU A 448 1.18 -25.70 7.25
N GLY A 449 0.56 -24.76 7.97
CA GLY A 449 -0.82 -24.92 8.49
C GLY A 449 -1.94 -24.48 7.55
N LEU A 450 -1.64 -23.63 6.56
CA LEU A 450 -2.65 -22.92 5.75
C LEU A 450 -3.21 -23.74 4.57
N ALA A 451 -2.50 -24.78 4.12
CA ALA A 451 -2.90 -25.61 2.99
C ALA A 451 -4.12 -26.52 3.24
N ARG A 452 -4.67 -26.56 4.47
CA ARG A 452 -5.82 -27.39 4.85
C ARG A 452 -7.08 -26.58 5.24
N MET A 453 -7.11 -25.29 4.93
CA MET A 453 -8.08 -24.36 5.51
C MET A 453 -9.44 -24.33 4.79
N ALA A 454 -10.31 -25.25 5.22
CA ALA A 454 -11.76 -25.07 5.23
C ALA A 454 -12.43 -25.55 6.54
N ASP A 455 -11.66 -25.92 7.59
CA ASP A 455 -12.21 -26.59 8.77
C ASP A 455 -11.98 -25.87 10.12
N ALA A 456 -12.53 -26.47 11.18
CA ALA A 456 -12.50 -26.02 12.57
C ALA A 456 -11.10 -25.71 13.11
N LYS A 457 -10.04 -26.30 12.53
CA LYS A 457 -8.65 -26.03 12.89
C LYS A 457 -8.20 -24.64 12.44
N MET A 458 -8.74 -24.05 11.38
CA MET A 458 -8.52 -22.63 11.05
C MET A 458 -9.13 -21.70 12.09
N ARG A 459 -10.31 -22.03 12.61
CA ARG A 459 -10.93 -21.25 13.69
C ARG A 459 -10.16 -21.42 14.99
N GLU A 460 -9.61 -22.60 15.23
CA GLU A 460 -8.73 -22.86 16.37
C GLU A 460 -7.36 -22.20 16.18
N ASP A 461 -6.75 -22.19 15.00
CA ASP A 461 -5.48 -21.52 14.71
C ASP A 461 -5.65 -19.99 14.67
N LEU A 462 -6.80 -19.46 14.24
CA LEU A 462 -7.18 -18.05 14.39
C LEU A 462 -7.48 -17.70 15.85
N ARG A 463 -8.10 -18.61 16.61
CA ARG A 463 -8.28 -18.46 18.06
C ARG A 463 -6.94 -18.50 18.78
N GLN A 464 -6.08 -19.46 18.46
CA GLN A 464 -4.73 -19.59 19.00
C GLN A 464 -3.89 -18.40 18.58
N LEU A 465 -3.94 -17.91 17.33
CA LEU A 465 -3.32 -16.65 16.92
C LEU A 465 -3.88 -15.47 17.71
N SER A 466 -5.19 -15.40 17.97
CA SER A 466 -5.82 -14.39 18.84
C SER A 466 -5.58 -14.59 20.35
N LEU A 467 -5.06 -15.75 20.75
CA LEU A 467 -4.75 -16.14 22.15
C LEU A 467 -3.24 -16.03 22.44
N THR A 468 -2.37 -16.30 21.46
CA THR A 468 -0.92 -16.05 21.49
C THR A 468 -0.60 -14.60 21.16
N PHE A 469 -1.47 -13.94 20.39
CA PHE A 469 -1.49 -12.49 20.24
C PHE A 469 -2.61 -11.91 21.09
N ASP A 470 -2.31 -11.69 22.38
CA ASP A 470 -3.03 -10.71 23.17
C ASP A 470 -2.55 -9.32 22.69
N PRO A 471 -3.36 -8.52 21.98
CA PRO A 471 -2.98 -7.19 21.47
C PRO A 471 -2.56 -6.21 22.58
N PHE A 472 -2.60 -6.63 23.83
CA PHE A 472 -2.37 -5.83 25.03
C PHE A 472 -1.49 -6.56 26.08
N ALA A 473 -0.74 -7.59 25.69
CA ALA A 473 0.16 -8.34 26.56
C ALA A 473 1.16 -7.44 27.31
N SER A 474 1.57 -6.35 26.66
CA SER A 474 2.34 -5.26 27.24
C SER A 474 1.59 -3.94 27.09
N ILE A 475 1.83 -3.01 28.02
CA ILE A 475 1.37 -1.64 27.88
C ILE A 475 2.10 -1.04 26.68
N PRO A 476 1.39 -0.39 25.73
CA PRO A 476 2.04 0.35 24.66
C PRO A 476 2.97 1.40 25.25
N GLU A 477 4.20 1.54 24.73
CA GLU A 477 5.26 2.37 25.34
C GLU A 477 4.85 3.85 25.55
N PHE A 478 3.91 4.36 24.74
CA PHE A 478 3.35 5.71 24.90
C PHE A 478 2.29 5.84 26.03
N LEU A 479 1.76 4.71 26.49
CA LEU A 479 0.89 4.59 27.68
C LEU A 479 1.67 4.07 28.89
N ASP A 480 2.94 3.65 28.75
CA ASP A 480 3.75 3.13 29.84
C ASP A 480 4.64 4.25 30.39
N ASP A 481 4.12 5.01 31.38
CA ASP A 481 4.90 6.01 32.11
C ASP A 481 5.84 5.37 33.16
N GLY A 482 5.95 4.04 33.18
CA GLY A 482 6.75 3.26 34.12
C GLY A 482 6.13 3.15 35.51
N THR A 483 4.94 3.69 35.73
CA THR A 483 4.29 3.67 37.06
C THR A 483 3.43 2.42 37.26
N LEU A 484 3.40 1.96 38.50
CA LEU A 484 2.54 0.85 38.91
C LEU A 484 1.04 1.18 38.76
N GLU A 485 0.67 2.45 38.90
CA GLU A 485 -0.70 2.93 38.77
C GLU A 485 -1.22 2.77 37.34
N THR A 486 -0.46 3.25 36.36
CA THR A 486 -0.74 3.07 34.95
C THR A 486 -0.79 1.60 34.57
N ARG A 487 0.07 0.77 35.17
CA ARG A 487 -0.02 -0.69 35.02
C ARG A 487 -1.31 -1.29 35.53
N LEU A 488 -1.74 -0.92 36.73
CA LEU A 488 -2.96 -1.47 37.35
C LEU A 488 -4.23 -0.98 36.66
N LEU A 489 -4.30 0.29 36.25
CA LEU A 489 -5.40 0.86 35.48
C LEU A 489 -5.55 0.16 34.14
N TRP A 490 -4.44 -0.11 33.45
CA TRP A 490 -4.44 -0.86 32.20
C TRP A 490 -4.93 -2.30 32.37
N GLU A 491 -4.41 -3.04 33.36
CA GLU A 491 -4.84 -4.42 33.61
C GLU A 491 -6.32 -4.48 34.02
N ALA A 492 -6.84 -3.44 34.70
CA ALA A 492 -8.25 -3.36 35.09
C ALA A 492 -9.23 -3.15 33.93
N THR A 493 -8.75 -2.76 32.75
CA THR A 493 -9.59 -2.68 31.54
C THR A 493 -10.01 -4.05 31.00
N LYS A 494 -9.50 -5.15 31.57
CA LYS A 494 -9.65 -6.51 31.05
C LYS A 494 -10.11 -7.47 32.13
N PRO A 495 -11.09 -8.36 31.85
CA PRO A 495 -11.56 -9.31 32.83
C PRO A 495 -10.47 -10.23 33.36
N GLY A 496 -10.39 -10.37 34.68
CA GLY A 496 -9.50 -11.32 35.36
C GLY A 496 -8.01 -10.95 35.42
N ARG A 497 -7.57 -9.90 34.71
CA ARG A 497 -6.15 -9.57 34.57
C ARG A 497 -5.51 -8.94 35.81
N VAL A 498 -6.24 -8.11 36.55
CA VAL A 498 -5.77 -7.59 37.85
C VAL A 498 -5.58 -8.72 38.86
N GLN A 499 -6.47 -9.71 38.86
CA GLN A 499 -6.37 -10.88 39.73
C GLN A 499 -5.17 -11.75 39.35
N ALA A 500 -4.96 -12.01 38.06
CA ALA A 500 -3.80 -12.77 37.58
C ALA A 500 -2.48 -12.08 37.96
N PHE A 501 -2.42 -10.74 37.87
CA PHE A 501 -1.23 -9.98 38.25
C PHE A 501 -0.92 -10.06 39.75
N LEU A 502 -1.95 -10.07 40.60
CA LEU A 502 -1.82 -10.33 42.03
C LEU A 502 -1.38 -11.77 42.31
N ASP A 503 -1.98 -12.76 41.65
CA ASP A 503 -1.69 -14.18 41.86
C ASP A 503 -0.24 -14.56 41.51
N VAL A 504 0.38 -13.89 40.53
CA VAL A 504 1.82 -14.04 40.21
C VAL A 504 2.71 -13.59 41.36
N ASN A 505 2.37 -12.48 42.02
CA ASN A 505 3.13 -11.99 43.17
C ASN A 505 2.95 -12.88 44.40
N ARG A 506 1.76 -13.48 44.56
CA ARG A 506 1.48 -14.44 45.63
C ARG A 506 2.19 -15.78 45.42
N SER A 507 2.14 -16.32 44.20
CA SER A 507 2.73 -17.63 43.85
C SER A 507 4.26 -17.62 43.80
N SER A 508 4.88 -16.45 43.61
CA SER A 508 6.32 -16.25 43.70
C SER A 508 6.84 -16.04 45.14
N GLY A 509 5.96 -16.05 46.14
CA GLY A 509 6.33 -15.84 47.55
C GLY A 509 6.60 -14.37 47.92
N ASN A 510 6.25 -13.41 47.06
CA ASN A 510 6.41 -11.98 47.31
C ASN A 510 5.19 -11.39 48.06
N ASP A 511 4.98 -11.83 49.30
CA ASP A 511 3.83 -11.41 50.13
C ASP A 511 3.79 -9.90 50.40
N ALA A 512 4.96 -9.25 50.47
CA ALA A 512 5.07 -7.81 50.63
C ALA A 512 4.59 -7.06 49.37
N GLY A 513 5.02 -7.50 48.18
CA GLY A 513 4.56 -6.97 46.91
C GLY A 513 3.06 -7.21 46.67
N TYR A 514 2.56 -8.40 47.03
CA TYR A 514 1.13 -8.72 46.94
C TYR A 514 0.28 -7.75 47.78
N LYS A 515 0.66 -7.49 49.04
CA LYS A 515 -0.07 -6.56 49.92
C LYS A 515 -0.03 -5.12 49.41
N LEU A 516 1.10 -4.68 48.87
CA LEU A 516 1.26 -3.35 48.27
C LEU A 516 0.36 -3.18 47.04
N LEU A 517 0.33 -4.17 46.16
CA LEU A 517 -0.55 -4.19 44.99
C LEU A 517 -2.03 -4.18 45.37
N LEU A 518 -2.43 -4.98 46.36
CA LEU A 518 -3.80 -5.03 46.85
C LEU A 518 -4.23 -3.66 47.43
N GLY A 519 -3.33 -2.99 48.15
CA GLY A 519 -3.54 -1.63 48.65
C GLY A 519 -3.73 -0.61 47.52
N LYS A 520 -2.88 -0.67 46.49
CA LYS A 520 -2.99 0.21 45.31
C LYS A 520 -4.25 -0.05 44.49
N VAL A 521 -4.69 -1.30 44.35
CA VAL A 521 -5.97 -1.65 43.71
C VAL A 521 -7.15 -1.02 44.47
N ALA A 522 -7.13 -1.03 45.81
CA ALA A 522 -8.17 -0.40 46.61
C ALA A 522 -8.14 1.14 46.52
N GLU A 523 -6.94 1.73 46.56
CA GLU A 523 -6.72 3.18 46.41
C GLU A 523 -7.24 3.70 45.07
N LEU A 524 -7.01 2.97 43.98
CA LEU A 524 -7.45 3.31 42.61
C LEU A 524 -8.91 2.93 42.33
N GLY A 525 -9.65 2.40 43.31
CA GLY A 525 -11.06 2.00 43.14
C GLY A 525 -11.27 0.78 42.23
N LEU A 526 -10.23 -0.02 41.99
CA LEU A 526 -10.22 -1.13 41.04
C LEU A 526 -10.69 -2.47 41.65
N SER A 527 -11.19 -2.47 42.89
CA SER A 527 -11.60 -3.69 43.61
C SER A 527 -12.64 -4.54 42.86
N ARG A 528 -13.44 -3.94 41.97
CA ARG A 528 -14.43 -4.64 41.12
C ARG A 528 -13.82 -5.38 39.91
N ALA A 529 -12.55 -5.12 39.60
CA ALA A 529 -11.79 -5.83 38.57
C ALA A 529 -11.14 -7.13 39.09
N LEU A 530 -11.28 -7.43 40.39
CA LEU A 530 -10.76 -8.63 41.02
C LEU A 530 -11.63 -9.86 40.73
N GLY A 531 -11.02 -11.05 40.84
CA GLY A 531 -11.63 -12.33 40.49
C GLY A 531 -11.56 -12.67 38.99
N LYS A 532 -11.82 -13.95 38.68
CA LYS A 532 -11.66 -14.53 37.34
C LYS A 532 -12.50 -13.83 36.24
N ASP A 533 -13.63 -13.23 36.63
CA ASP A 533 -14.61 -12.61 35.74
C ASP A 533 -14.79 -11.10 35.99
N GLY A 534 -13.76 -10.42 36.53
CA GLY A 534 -13.78 -8.99 36.86
C GLY A 534 -14.37 -8.12 35.73
N TRP A 535 -15.29 -7.23 36.10
CA TRP A 535 -16.18 -6.42 35.24
C TRP A 535 -16.92 -7.15 34.09
N VAL A 536 -17.64 -8.23 34.41
CA VAL A 536 -18.81 -8.67 33.62
C VAL A 536 -20.10 -8.47 34.41
N ARG A 537 -20.92 -7.48 34.01
CA ARG A 537 -22.40 -7.60 34.07
C ARG A 537 -23.04 -6.92 32.85
N ARG A 538 -23.72 -7.73 32.04
CA ARG A 538 -24.67 -7.29 31.00
C ARG A 538 -25.80 -6.46 31.65
N PRO A 539 -26.42 -5.50 30.93
CA PRO A 539 -27.65 -4.89 31.41
C PRO A 539 -28.75 -5.96 31.41
N THR A 540 -29.24 -6.33 32.58
CA THR A 540 -30.50 -7.08 32.71
C THR A 540 -31.63 -6.16 32.29
N LEU A 541 -32.16 -6.37 31.09
CA LEU A 541 -33.52 -6.00 30.73
C LEU A 541 -34.45 -6.62 31.77
N VAL A 542 -35.21 -5.77 32.45
CA VAL A 542 -36.31 -6.16 33.33
C VAL A 542 -37.44 -6.72 32.46
N PRO A 543 -37.95 -7.94 32.69
CA PRO A 543 -39.32 -8.28 32.37
C PRO A 543 -40.17 -8.03 33.61
N ALA A 544 -41.27 -7.31 33.38
CA ALA A 544 -42.28 -7.02 34.38
C ALA A 544 -42.87 -8.30 35.02
N ALA A 545 -43.32 -8.10 36.26
CA ALA A 545 -44.13 -8.94 37.13
C ALA A 545 -44.91 -10.11 36.49
N GLY A 546 -44.94 -11.26 37.19
CA GLY A 546 -46.04 -12.21 37.01
C GLY A 546 -45.88 -13.60 37.64
N VAL A 547 -46.30 -13.72 38.91
CA VAL A 547 -47.10 -14.84 39.48
C VAL A 547 -46.48 -16.26 39.60
N ALA A 548 -46.02 -16.52 40.84
CA ALA A 548 -46.38 -17.60 41.80
C ALA A 548 -46.25 -19.12 41.50
N ALA A 549 -45.81 -19.79 42.59
CA ALA A 549 -46.08 -21.16 43.08
C ALA A 549 -45.42 -22.31 42.28
N ASN A 550 -44.76 -23.30 42.90
CA ASN A 550 -44.68 -23.79 44.28
C ASN A 550 -43.28 -24.36 44.53
#